data_AF-A0A9P1IKA4-F1
#
_entry.id   AF-A0A9P1IKA4-F1
#
_cell.length_a   1.000
_cell.length_b   1.000
_cell.length_c   1.000
_cell.angle_alpha   90.00
_cell.angle_beta   90.00
_cell.angle_gamma   90.00
#
_symmetry.space_group_name_H-M   'P 1'
#
loop_
_entity.id
_entity.type
_entity.pdbx_description
1 polymer ?
#
loop_
_entity_poly.entity_id
_entity_poly.type
_entity_poly.pdbx_seq_one_letter_code
_entity_poly.pdbx_strand_id
1 'polypeptide(L)'
;MEVDSDEEIGKRTTKKDEFEDDDFEEDSVVWERNVVVCNSSSNTEMYCVSYPSSKRDAWDPIKFPIARFKKNVRLLEMRFIPDTKAGSYNKRKAESFSEEGSSSSPQKNSGISGDLNSLRKNDEIYEGRAFINDHPIINTIGFMKNDQFYIHPIIGNFGMHRSISILNNSKKKGGGNQGENEDEGMSTENEEEEAANTSTGNVRVKFSRPETERQKKRREASALHREKVIASDVWIPMKVHLEDDQKAVNKFQQISRTGVKSETENGKVDHDEKCLEVRDLVNRAIICSIKEELVIESGKEHMLSKQRIDELGVDLQIRAHMVKAHVIRTNEMIELIGKSKMSKEQVIHNLQKCARLVNGVWVLQSDFLFNNLPPAHSNVAGRTDVYRSELWRNARDLALCLIDGGHRVTRLTLMTCFKLSDKDAEEVLSTFGVKDEKERRWKLRIEKDETFLDDPSVQSVIISEKQRWVETFEELQKLLSPSKPKK
;
A
#
# COMPACT_ATOMS: atom_id res chain seq x y z
N MET A 1 -63.84 41.08 4.12
CA MET A 1 -62.41 41.18 4.49
C MET A 1 -61.80 39.86 4.10
N GLU A 2 -61.47 39.78 2.82
CA GLU A 2 -60.73 38.67 2.22
C GLU A 2 -59.25 38.98 2.44
N VAL A 3 -58.51 38.01 2.98
CA VAL A 3 -57.05 38.01 2.95
C VAL A 3 -56.66 36.58 2.59
N ASP A 4 -56.46 36.37 1.31
CA ASP A 4 -55.76 35.21 0.74
C ASP A 4 -54.29 35.29 1.16
N SER A 5 -53.77 34.16 1.65
CA SER A 5 -52.34 33.97 1.92
C SER A 5 -51.80 32.90 0.98
N ASP A 6 -51.28 33.33 -0.16
CA ASP A 6 -50.46 32.50 -1.05
C ASP A 6 -49.02 32.43 -0.50
N GLU A 7 -48.59 31.22 -0.13
CA GLU A 7 -47.20 30.88 0.17
C GLU A 7 -46.41 30.72 -1.13
N GLU A 8 -45.63 31.74 -1.51
CA GLU A 8 -44.59 31.59 -2.53
C GLU A 8 -43.33 30.95 -1.90
N ILE A 9 -43.09 29.69 -2.26
CA ILE A 9 -41.85 28.96 -2.00
C ILE A 9 -40.74 29.56 -2.86
N GLY A 10 -39.95 30.47 -2.27
CA GLY A 10 -38.77 31.05 -2.88
C GLY A 10 -37.69 30.00 -3.18
N LYS A 11 -37.52 29.67 -4.46
CA LYS A 11 -36.33 28.95 -4.96
C LYS A 11 -35.08 29.80 -4.69
N ARG A 12 -34.26 29.40 -3.72
CA ARG A 12 -32.87 29.86 -3.59
C ARG A 12 -32.09 29.38 -4.82
N THR A 13 -31.94 30.24 -5.81
CA THR A 13 -30.88 30.13 -6.81
C THR A 13 -29.55 30.36 -6.08
N THR A 14 -28.81 29.29 -5.84
CA THR A 14 -27.37 29.37 -5.54
C THR A 14 -26.70 30.12 -6.68
N LYS A 15 -26.28 31.37 -6.43
CA LYS A 15 -25.31 32.04 -7.28
C LYS A 15 -24.09 31.14 -7.35
N LYS A 16 -23.82 30.65 -8.55
CA LYS A 16 -22.55 30.06 -8.91
C LYS A 16 -21.56 31.22 -8.81
N ASP A 17 -20.61 31.16 -7.89
CA ASP A 17 -19.52 32.12 -7.87
C ASP A 17 -18.84 32.02 -9.24
N GLU A 18 -19.02 33.06 -10.04
CA GLU A 18 -18.21 33.32 -11.22
C GLU A 18 -16.80 33.50 -10.67
N PHE A 19 -15.97 32.47 -10.81
CA PHE A 19 -14.54 32.67 -10.79
C PHE A 19 -14.28 33.67 -11.92
N GLU A 20 -14.03 34.92 -11.55
CA GLU A 20 -13.39 35.87 -12.43
C GLU A 20 -12.12 35.17 -12.92
N ASP A 21 -12.07 34.92 -14.22
CA ASP A 21 -10.84 34.63 -14.93
C ASP A 21 -9.97 35.88 -14.79
N ASP A 22 -9.32 36.04 -13.63
CA ASP A 22 -8.19 36.93 -13.48
C ASP A 22 -7.19 36.48 -14.55
N ASP A 23 -6.97 37.35 -15.53
CA ASP A 23 -5.89 37.26 -16.48
C ASP A 23 -4.63 36.88 -15.70
N PHE A 24 -4.21 35.61 -15.79
CA PHE A 24 -2.97 35.12 -15.21
C PHE A 24 -1.82 35.82 -15.97
N GLU A 25 -1.54 37.07 -15.62
CA GLU A 25 -0.20 37.62 -15.79
C GLU A 25 0.72 36.66 -15.06
N GLU A 26 1.49 35.87 -15.82
CA GLU A 26 2.49 34.96 -15.26
C GLU A 26 3.33 35.74 -14.25
N ASP A 27 3.20 35.35 -12.97
CA ASP A 27 3.88 36.02 -11.86
C ASP A 27 5.38 36.05 -12.18
N SER A 28 5.90 37.25 -12.43
CA SER A 28 7.23 37.40 -12.98
C SER A 28 8.26 36.85 -11.99
N VAL A 29 9.13 35.96 -12.44
CA VAL A 29 10.16 35.37 -11.57
C VAL A 29 11.04 36.49 -11.01
N VAL A 30 10.87 36.78 -9.72
CA VAL A 30 11.62 37.84 -9.02
C VAL A 30 13.06 37.42 -8.76
N TRP A 31 13.32 36.12 -8.66
CA TRP A 31 14.63 35.61 -8.25
C TRP A 31 14.88 34.15 -8.64
N GLU A 32 16.00 33.89 -9.32
CA GLU A 32 16.45 32.55 -9.67
C GLU A 32 17.69 32.15 -8.86
N ARG A 33 17.71 30.92 -8.35
CA ARG A 33 18.78 30.41 -7.50
C ARG A 33 19.18 28.99 -7.87
N ASN A 34 20.48 28.76 -7.94
CA ASN A 34 21.01 27.42 -8.10
C ASN A 34 20.77 26.61 -6.83
N VAL A 35 20.15 25.44 -6.99
CA VAL A 35 19.95 24.46 -5.93
C VAL A 35 21.04 23.40 -6.02
N VAL A 36 21.74 23.17 -4.92
CA VAL A 36 22.81 22.18 -4.82
C VAL A 36 22.39 21.08 -3.87
N VAL A 37 22.38 19.83 -4.35
CA VAL A 37 22.03 18.67 -3.53
C VAL A 37 23.29 18.10 -2.88
N CYS A 38 23.36 18.20 -1.56
CA CYS A 38 24.47 17.69 -0.76
C CYS A 38 24.24 16.24 -0.36
N ASN A 39 25.25 15.40 -0.56
CA ASN A 39 25.24 14.03 -0.04
C ASN A 39 25.88 13.96 1.35
N SER A 40 25.38 13.04 2.18
CA SER A 40 26.01 12.73 3.45
C SER A 40 27.38 12.09 3.22
N SER A 41 28.43 12.66 3.80
CA SER A 41 29.76 12.04 3.79
C SER A 41 29.74 10.71 4.54
N SER A 42 30.67 9.80 4.22
CA SER A 42 30.82 8.55 4.96
C SER A 42 30.92 8.79 6.47
N ASN A 43 30.26 7.94 7.26
CA ASN A 43 30.16 8.05 8.73
C ASN A 43 29.51 9.34 9.24
N THR A 44 28.63 9.97 8.46
CA THR A 44 27.87 11.16 8.90
C THR A 44 26.40 10.92 8.71
N GLU A 45 25.65 11.11 9.78
CA GLU A 45 24.19 11.04 9.78
C GLU A 45 23.65 12.39 10.22
N MET A 46 22.64 12.90 9.51
CA MET A 46 21.97 14.15 9.86
C MET A 46 20.57 13.86 10.39
N TYR A 47 20.27 14.41 11.57
CA TYR A 47 18.98 14.30 12.22
C TYR A 47 18.49 15.69 12.64
N CYS A 48 17.18 15.89 12.61
CA CYS A 48 16.57 17.04 13.29
C CYS A 48 16.30 16.66 14.75
N VAL A 49 16.74 17.47 15.71
CA VAL A 49 16.45 17.28 17.14
C VAL A 49 15.54 18.40 17.59
N SER A 50 14.32 18.06 18.01
CA SER A 50 13.29 19.00 18.42
C SER A 50 12.97 18.81 19.90
N TYR A 51 12.92 19.90 20.66
CA TYR A 51 12.56 19.89 22.09
C TYR A 51 11.16 20.46 22.29
N PRO A 52 10.43 20.02 23.33
CA PRO A 52 9.17 20.66 23.72
C PRO A 52 9.43 22.15 24.00
N SER A 53 8.50 23.02 23.61
CA SER A 53 8.67 24.48 23.69
C SER A 53 9.10 24.92 25.09
N SER A 54 10.39 25.18 25.23
CA SER A 54 10.98 25.77 26.42
C SER A 54 11.14 27.26 26.17
N LYS A 55 10.92 28.10 27.20
CA LYS A 55 11.20 29.55 27.12
C LYS A 55 12.68 29.86 26.91
N ARG A 56 13.55 28.86 26.82
CA ARG A 56 15.01 28.98 26.78
C ARG A 56 15.61 27.95 25.85
N ASP A 57 16.67 28.37 25.16
CA ASP A 57 17.44 27.53 24.25
C ASP A 57 18.02 26.31 24.98
N ALA A 58 17.85 25.13 24.38
CA ALA A 58 18.43 23.89 24.87
C ALA A 58 19.95 23.86 24.65
N TRP A 59 20.45 24.59 23.65
CA TRP A 59 21.85 24.56 23.22
C TRP A 59 22.74 25.64 23.85
N ASP A 60 22.24 26.36 24.85
CA ASP A 60 23.02 27.32 25.64
C ASP A 60 24.29 26.65 26.21
N PRO A 61 25.50 27.19 25.93
CA PRO A 61 26.76 26.67 26.45
C PRO A 61 26.78 26.48 27.97
N ILE A 62 26.05 27.32 28.72
CA ILE A 62 25.99 27.31 30.19
C ILE A 62 25.32 26.04 30.71
N LYS A 63 24.51 25.35 29.89
CA LYS A 63 23.82 24.10 30.27
C LYS A 63 24.69 22.85 30.17
N PHE A 64 25.89 22.96 29.57
CA PHE A 64 26.83 21.85 29.36
C PHE A 64 26.15 20.57 28.86
N PRO A 65 25.65 20.52 27.61
CA PRO A 65 24.93 19.35 27.11
C PRO A 65 25.80 18.09 27.08
N ILE A 66 25.24 16.97 27.54
CA ILE A 66 25.83 15.63 27.40
C ILE A 66 24.87 14.76 26.59
N ALA A 67 25.41 14.00 25.64
CA ALA A 67 24.64 13.14 24.76
C ALA A 67 25.07 11.68 24.88
N ARG A 68 24.11 10.76 24.74
CA ARG A 68 24.38 9.35 24.47
C ARG A 68 23.38 8.80 23.48
N PHE A 69 23.81 7.84 22.67
CA PHE A 69 23.03 7.33 21.55
C PHE A 69 23.06 5.81 21.47
N LYS A 70 21.92 5.20 21.16
CA LYS A 70 21.80 3.78 20.81
C LYS A 70 21.58 3.66 19.31
N LYS A 71 22.52 3.01 18.62
CA LYS A 71 22.57 2.99 17.15
C LYS A 71 21.47 2.15 16.52
N ASN A 72 21.22 0.94 17.03
CA ASN A 72 20.31 0.01 16.37
C ASN A 72 18.85 0.42 16.55
N VAL A 73 18.50 0.97 17.73
CA VAL A 73 17.14 1.46 18.00
C VAL A 73 16.95 2.95 17.74
N ARG A 74 18.01 3.66 17.35
CA ARG A 74 18.07 5.11 17.11
C ARG A 74 17.41 5.89 18.25
N LEU A 75 17.96 5.72 19.45
CA LEU A 75 17.50 6.40 20.65
C LEU A 75 18.58 7.39 21.09
N LEU A 76 18.22 8.67 21.17
CA LEU A 76 19.07 9.74 21.63
C LEU A 76 18.63 10.17 23.03
N GLU A 77 19.58 10.28 23.95
CA GLU A 77 19.37 10.92 25.25
C GLU A 77 20.29 12.14 25.37
N MET A 78 19.71 13.24 25.83
CA MET A 78 20.38 14.52 26.06
C MET A 78 20.18 14.92 27.51
N ARG A 79 21.26 15.32 28.18
CA ARG A 79 21.24 15.79 29.57
C ARG A 79 21.73 17.21 29.65
N PHE A 80 20.98 18.04 30.38
CA PHE A 80 21.29 19.44 30.62
C PHE A 80 21.34 19.72 32.11
N ILE A 81 22.24 20.61 32.52
CA ILE A 81 22.25 21.10 33.89
C ILE A 81 21.01 21.98 34.11
N PRO A 82 20.24 21.78 35.19
CA PRO A 82 19.10 22.62 35.51
C PRO A 82 19.56 24.05 35.85
N ASP A 83 18.77 25.05 35.49
CA ASP A 83 19.06 26.41 35.94
C ASP A 83 18.75 26.56 37.43
N THR A 84 19.80 26.60 38.24
CA THR A 84 19.74 26.80 39.69
C THR A 84 19.67 28.27 40.09
N LYS A 85 19.89 29.20 39.15
CA LYS A 85 19.91 30.66 39.39
C LYS A 85 18.55 31.31 39.13
N ALA A 86 17.65 30.66 38.40
CA ALA A 86 16.28 31.16 38.23
C ALA A 86 15.53 31.19 39.56
N GLY A 87 14.73 32.24 39.78
CA GLY A 87 13.84 32.35 40.94
C GLY A 87 12.77 31.24 41.03
N SER A 88 12.60 30.46 39.96
CA SER A 88 11.70 29.30 39.92
C SER A 88 12.34 27.99 40.43
N TYR A 89 13.63 27.97 40.75
CA TYR A 89 14.31 26.77 41.24
C TYR A 89 14.21 26.63 42.76
N ASN A 90 13.57 25.54 43.23
CA ASN A 90 13.49 25.23 44.66
C ASN A 90 14.58 24.23 45.04
N LYS A 91 15.67 24.74 45.62
CA LYS A 91 16.82 23.96 46.04
C LYS A 91 16.47 22.82 47.01
N ARG A 92 15.65 23.09 48.04
CA ARG A 92 15.24 22.07 49.04
C ARG A 92 14.50 20.90 48.40
N LYS A 93 13.60 21.20 47.46
CA LYS A 93 12.82 20.18 46.74
C LYS A 93 13.69 19.38 45.76
N ALA A 94 14.67 20.03 45.14
CA ALA A 94 15.62 19.36 44.26
C ALA A 94 16.58 18.44 45.03
N GLU A 95 16.98 18.82 46.24
CA GLU A 95 17.79 17.99 47.13
C GLU A 95 17.00 16.74 47.57
N SER A 96 15.73 16.88 47.96
CA SER A 96 14.90 15.72 48.33
C SER A 96 14.73 14.72 47.18
N PHE A 97 14.50 15.19 45.95
CA PHE A 97 14.41 14.31 44.78
C PHE A 97 15.74 13.63 44.43
N SER A 98 16.87 14.32 44.63
CA SER A 98 18.19 13.74 44.43
C SER A 98 18.51 12.64 45.45
N GLU A 99 18.09 12.80 46.70
CA GLU A 99 18.30 11.83 47.77
C GLU A 99 17.49 10.56 47.54
N GLU A 100 16.22 10.68 47.11
CA GLU A 100 15.36 9.55 46.78
C GLU A 100 15.80 8.78 45.51
N GLY A 101 16.42 9.47 44.55
CA GLY A 101 16.84 8.90 43.26
C GLY A 101 18.20 8.21 43.24
N SER A 102 19.12 8.54 44.16
CA SER A 102 20.50 8.03 44.15
C SER A 102 20.65 6.70 44.93
N SER A 103 21.20 5.67 44.30
CA SER A 103 21.51 4.37 44.94
C SER A 103 22.98 3.99 44.89
N SER A 104 23.88 4.97 44.87
CA SER A 104 25.32 4.72 44.97
C SER A 104 25.91 5.52 46.13
N SER A 105 26.62 4.81 46.99
CA SER A 105 27.40 5.30 48.13
C SER A 105 28.23 6.55 47.79
N PRO A 106 28.49 7.43 48.78
CA PRO A 106 29.25 8.65 48.56
C PRO A 106 30.72 8.32 48.31
N GLN A 107 31.14 8.16 47.05
CA GLN A 107 32.55 8.25 46.70
C GLN A 107 33.00 9.71 46.80
N LYS A 108 33.63 10.04 47.92
CA LYS A 108 34.43 11.26 48.09
C LYS A 108 35.64 11.19 47.16
N ASN A 109 35.55 11.77 45.97
CA ASN A 109 36.72 12.20 45.22
C ASN A 109 36.79 13.73 45.28
N SER A 110 37.60 14.22 46.21
CA SER A 110 37.97 15.63 46.36
C SER A 110 38.98 16.01 45.27
N GLY A 111 38.47 16.61 44.20
CA GLY A 111 39.23 17.32 43.18
C GLY A 111 38.27 18.28 42.48
N ILE A 112 38.78 19.26 41.74
CA ILE A 112 38.03 20.35 41.08
C ILE A 112 36.85 19.87 40.19
N SER A 113 36.80 18.56 39.86
CA SER A 113 35.69 17.85 39.21
C SER A 113 34.48 17.54 40.12
N GLY A 114 34.58 17.75 41.43
CA GLY A 114 33.51 17.49 42.40
C GLY A 114 32.33 18.45 42.30
N ASP A 115 32.58 19.72 41.94
CA ASP A 115 31.52 20.73 41.82
C ASP A 115 30.57 20.40 40.67
N LEU A 116 31.07 20.09 39.47
CA LEU A 116 30.23 19.78 38.31
C LEU A 116 29.41 18.50 38.50
N ASN A 117 29.97 17.47 39.13
CA ASN A 117 29.25 16.24 39.46
C ASN A 117 28.16 16.47 40.50
N SER A 118 28.35 17.39 41.44
CA SER A 118 27.32 17.77 42.42
C SER A 118 26.17 18.56 41.78
N LEU A 119 26.47 19.42 40.80
CA LEU A 119 25.50 20.20 40.01
C LEU A 119 24.61 19.33 39.11
N ARG A 120 25.12 18.16 38.68
CA ARG A 120 24.42 17.23 37.77
C ARG A 120 23.50 16.22 38.42
N LYS A 121 23.37 16.26 39.76
CA LYS A 121 22.47 15.37 40.50
C LYS A 121 21.00 15.49 40.07
N ASN A 122 20.64 16.64 39.50
CA ASN A 122 19.29 16.99 39.05
C ASN A 122 19.24 17.31 37.55
N ASP A 123 20.07 16.65 36.74
CA ASP A 123 20.09 16.84 35.28
C ASP A 123 18.68 16.74 34.68
N GLU A 124 18.35 17.69 33.79
CA GLU A 124 17.18 17.58 32.94
C GLU A 124 17.48 16.60 31.82
N ILE A 125 16.83 15.44 31.87
CA ILE A 125 17.02 14.36 30.89
C ILE A 125 15.92 14.46 29.84
N TYR A 126 16.32 14.49 28.58
CA TYR A 126 15.43 14.41 27.43
C TYR A 126 15.78 13.18 26.61
N GLU A 127 14.77 12.43 26.20
CA GLU A 127 14.93 11.23 25.39
C GLU A 127 14.11 11.38 24.11
N GLY A 128 14.59 10.84 23.00
CA GLY A 128 13.88 10.89 21.73
C GLY A 128 14.27 9.72 20.86
N ARG A 129 13.31 9.20 20.08
CA ARG A 129 13.55 8.11 19.15
C ARG A 129 13.27 8.57 17.72
N ALA A 130 14.18 8.25 16.81
CA ALA A 130 14.00 8.47 15.38
C ALA A 130 13.60 7.17 14.70
N PHE A 131 12.60 7.22 13.84
CA PHE A 131 12.17 6.10 13.01
C PHE A 131 12.64 6.31 11.58
N ILE A 132 13.04 5.22 10.91
CA ILE A 132 13.23 5.23 9.46
C ILE A 132 11.83 5.19 8.85
N ASN A 133 11.52 6.14 7.99
CA ASN A 133 10.36 6.05 7.12
C ASN A 133 10.86 5.56 5.76
N ASP A 134 10.34 4.43 5.30
CA ASP A 134 10.57 3.94 3.93
C ASP A 134 9.76 4.73 2.89
N HIS A 135 9.37 5.97 3.23
CA HIS A 135 8.57 6.82 2.35
C HIS A 135 9.46 7.39 1.24
N PRO A 136 8.99 7.47 -0.01
CA PRO A 136 9.75 8.09 -1.10
C PRO A 136 9.98 9.60 -0.93
N ILE A 137 9.38 10.22 0.10
CA ILE A 137 9.51 11.65 0.39
C ILE A 137 10.50 11.77 1.54
N ILE A 138 11.60 12.47 1.29
CA ILE A 138 12.69 12.66 2.24
C ILE A 138 12.63 14.11 2.72
N ASN A 139 12.63 14.30 4.04
CA ASN A 139 12.77 15.63 4.62
C ASN A 139 14.20 16.13 4.42
N THR A 140 14.35 17.39 4.06
CA THR A 140 15.66 18.02 3.82
C THR A 140 15.82 19.25 4.70
N ILE A 141 17.07 19.61 4.99
CA ILE A 141 17.40 20.93 5.51
C ILE A 141 17.98 21.77 4.38
N GLY A 142 17.53 23.02 4.30
CA GLY A 142 17.99 24.00 3.34
C GLY A 142 18.82 25.09 4.02
N PHE A 143 19.93 25.49 3.43
CA PHE A 143 20.70 26.65 3.88
C PHE A 143 21.26 27.47 2.72
N MET A 144 21.32 28.79 2.91
CA MET A 144 21.90 29.72 1.94
C MET A 144 23.39 29.91 2.20
N LYS A 145 24.19 29.84 1.13
CA LYS A 145 25.62 30.16 1.20
C LYS A 145 26.12 30.63 -0.16
N ASN A 146 26.88 31.72 -0.20
CA ASN A 146 27.46 32.27 -1.43
C ASN A 146 26.43 32.37 -2.58
N ASP A 147 25.22 32.88 -2.28
CA ASP A 147 24.17 33.08 -3.27
C ASP A 147 23.58 31.79 -3.89
N GLN A 148 23.83 30.63 -3.28
CA GLN A 148 23.30 29.33 -3.67
C GLN A 148 22.49 28.70 -2.53
N PHE A 149 21.47 27.93 -2.88
CA PHE A 149 20.65 27.19 -1.92
C PHE A 149 21.12 25.74 -1.87
N TYR A 150 21.62 25.32 -0.71
CA TYR A 150 22.07 23.95 -0.50
C TYR A 150 20.99 23.16 0.22
N ILE A 151 20.68 21.97 -0.27
CA ILE A 151 19.78 21.03 0.40
C ILE A 151 20.54 19.78 0.83
N HIS A 152 20.31 19.33 2.07
CA HIS A 152 20.89 18.09 2.59
C HIS A 152 19.78 17.19 3.16
N PRO A 153 19.73 15.89 2.81
CA PRO A 153 18.71 14.97 3.30
C PRO A 153 18.88 14.70 4.80
N ILE A 154 17.76 14.65 5.52
CA ILE A 154 17.71 14.30 6.93
C ILE A 154 17.27 12.83 7.02
N ILE A 155 17.97 12.05 7.83
CA ILE A 155 17.70 10.62 8.02
C ILE A 155 16.46 10.40 8.90
N GLY A 156 16.19 11.32 9.82
CA GLY A 156 15.01 11.28 10.66
C GLY A 156 14.97 12.41 11.68
N ASN A 157 13.88 12.42 12.45
CA ASN A 157 13.61 13.45 13.44
C ASN A 157 13.54 12.81 14.84
N PHE A 158 14.21 13.44 15.81
CA PHE A 158 14.06 13.15 17.22
C PHE A 158 13.07 14.15 17.83
N GLY A 159 11.86 13.67 18.11
CA GLY A 159 10.91 14.35 19.00
C GLY A 159 11.33 14.09 20.44
N MET A 160 12.06 15.02 21.04
CA MET A 160 12.54 14.86 22.41
C MET A 160 11.39 15.08 23.39
N HIS A 161 11.35 14.28 24.46
CA HIS A 161 10.45 14.46 25.58
C HIS A 161 11.25 14.42 26.88
N ARG A 162 10.78 15.16 27.89
CA ARG A 162 11.44 15.17 29.20
C ARG A 162 11.19 13.83 29.90
N SER A 163 12.27 13.13 30.23
CA SER A 163 12.24 11.87 30.96
C SER A 163 11.96 12.14 32.44
N ILE A 164 10.98 11.41 32.99
CA ILE A 164 10.64 11.42 34.42
C ILE A 164 11.08 10.13 35.13
N SER A 165 12.00 9.38 34.51
CA SER A 165 12.44 8.06 34.99
C SER A 165 12.96 8.06 36.43
N ILE A 166 13.50 9.19 36.89
CA ILE A 166 13.93 9.38 38.29
C ILE A 166 12.76 9.22 39.25
N LEU A 167 11.58 9.78 38.93
CA LEU A 167 10.36 9.66 39.73
C LEU A 167 9.74 8.26 39.70
N ASN A 168 9.84 7.58 38.55
CA ASN A 168 9.35 6.21 38.41
C ASN A 168 10.20 5.22 39.22
N ASN A 169 11.51 5.46 39.24
CA ASN A 169 12.44 4.63 40.00
C ASN A 169 12.34 4.86 41.51
N SER A 170 12.01 6.07 41.98
CA SER A 170 11.77 6.33 43.40
C SER A 170 10.46 5.68 43.89
N LYS A 171 9.38 5.71 43.08
CA LYS A 171 8.11 5.03 43.42
C LYS A 171 8.22 3.51 43.49
N LYS A 172 8.97 2.86 42.59
CA LYS A 172 9.24 1.40 42.67
C LYS A 172 9.93 0.99 43.97
N LYS A 173 10.66 1.90 44.62
CA LYS A 173 11.31 1.63 45.92
C LYS A 173 10.39 1.94 47.10
N GLY A 174 9.56 2.97 47.02
CA GLY A 174 8.57 3.31 48.07
C GLY A 174 7.42 2.30 48.17
N GLY A 175 7.02 1.69 47.05
CA GLY A 175 5.95 0.68 47.01
C GLY A 175 6.37 -0.75 47.37
N GLY A 176 7.68 -1.02 47.48
CA GLY A 176 8.21 -2.36 47.80
C GLY A 176 7.92 -2.84 49.22
N ASN A 177 7.29 -2.01 50.07
CA ASN A 177 6.92 -2.34 51.45
C ASN A 177 5.40 -2.30 51.72
N GLN A 178 4.54 -2.02 50.72
CA GLN A 178 3.08 -1.90 50.92
C GLN A 178 2.26 -2.34 49.68
N GLY A 179 2.56 -3.51 49.10
CA GLY A 179 1.88 -3.97 47.88
C GLY A 179 1.70 -5.48 47.74
N GLU A 180 1.67 -6.23 48.85
CA GLU A 180 1.05 -7.56 48.86
C GLU A 180 -0.39 -7.37 49.34
N ASN A 181 -1.28 -7.06 48.40
CA ASN A 181 -2.72 -7.34 48.37
C ASN A 181 -3.43 -6.29 47.51
N GLU A 182 -4.24 -6.79 46.58
CA GLU A 182 -5.22 -6.05 45.76
C GLU A 182 -4.70 -5.33 44.50
N ASP A 183 -4.44 -6.13 43.45
CA ASP A 183 -4.93 -5.76 42.10
C ASP A 183 -5.14 -7.04 41.26
N GLU A 184 -6.24 -7.74 41.52
CA GLU A 184 -6.78 -8.75 40.59
C GLU A 184 -7.50 -8.03 39.45
N GLY A 185 -6.85 -7.95 38.28
CA GLY A 185 -7.42 -7.32 37.10
C GLY A 185 -6.80 -7.81 35.79
N MET A 186 -7.29 -8.95 35.29
CA MET A 186 -7.08 -9.50 33.94
C MET A 186 -5.65 -9.99 33.58
N SER A 187 -5.25 -11.08 34.21
CA SER A 187 -4.27 -12.03 33.63
C SER A 187 -5.00 -13.05 32.76
N THR A 188 -4.81 -12.96 31.43
CA THR A 188 -5.14 -14.04 30.51
C THR A 188 -4.23 -15.23 30.81
N GLU A 189 -4.86 -16.39 31.05
CA GLU A 189 -4.27 -17.69 31.36
C GLU A 189 -3.00 -17.97 30.55
N ASN A 190 -1.88 -18.08 31.26
CA ASN A 190 -0.68 -18.73 30.78
C ASN A 190 -0.30 -19.78 31.83
N GLU A 191 -0.35 -21.04 31.43
CA GLU A 191 -0.09 -22.23 32.24
C GLU A 191 1.38 -22.33 32.70
N GLU A 192 1.81 -21.51 33.67
CA GLU A 192 3.15 -21.60 34.27
C GLU A 192 3.17 -21.46 35.81
N GLU A 193 2.14 -21.96 36.51
CA GLU A 193 2.20 -22.17 37.96
C GLU A 193 1.92 -23.61 38.36
N GLU A 194 2.87 -24.50 38.06
CA GLU A 194 3.12 -25.73 38.81
C GLU A 194 4.61 -26.09 38.77
N ALA A 195 5.46 -25.22 39.33
CA ALA A 195 6.90 -25.47 39.38
C ALA A 195 7.57 -25.12 40.72
N ALA A 196 6.81 -25.11 41.82
CA ALA A 196 7.37 -24.84 43.15
C ALA A 196 7.08 -25.92 44.21
N ASN A 197 6.66 -27.13 43.82
CA ASN A 197 6.54 -28.26 44.76
C ASN A 197 6.77 -29.61 44.08
N THR A 198 7.97 -29.87 43.55
CA THR A 198 8.41 -31.25 43.27
C THR A 198 9.93 -31.36 43.30
N SER A 199 10.51 -31.34 44.51
CA SER A 199 11.87 -31.80 44.75
C SER A 199 11.92 -33.33 44.74
N THR A 200 11.75 -33.93 43.55
CA THR A 200 12.15 -35.28 43.10
C THR A 200 11.27 -35.64 41.90
N GLY A 201 11.63 -35.14 40.71
CA GLY A 201 10.84 -35.39 39.50
C GLY A 201 11.71 -35.26 38.27
N ASN A 202 11.70 -36.32 37.46
CA ASN A 202 12.45 -36.52 36.22
C ASN A 202 12.70 -35.25 35.40
N VAL A 203 13.92 -35.11 34.87
CA VAL A 203 14.30 -34.07 33.90
C VAL A 203 13.39 -34.16 32.68
N ARG A 204 12.36 -33.31 32.62
CA ARG A 204 11.48 -33.20 31.46
C ARG A 204 12.09 -32.20 30.49
N VAL A 205 12.81 -32.71 29.50
CA VAL A 205 13.36 -31.89 28.41
C VAL A 205 12.19 -31.39 27.56
N LYS A 206 11.77 -30.14 27.76
CA LYS A 206 10.80 -29.45 26.89
C LYS A 206 11.52 -29.04 25.62
N PHE A 207 11.32 -29.79 24.53
CA PHE A 207 11.77 -29.38 23.21
C PHE A 207 10.98 -28.15 22.77
N SER A 208 11.68 -27.04 22.52
CA SER A 208 11.08 -25.83 21.96
C SER A 208 10.47 -26.19 20.60
N ARG A 209 9.13 -26.11 20.50
CA ARG A 209 8.46 -26.22 19.21
C ARG A 209 8.87 -25.01 18.36
N PRO A 210 9.27 -25.20 17.08
CA PRO A 210 9.61 -24.08 16.22
C PRO A 210 8.42 -23.13 16.11
N GLU A 211 8.67 -21.87 16.40
CA GLU A 211 7.68 -20.79 16.38
C GLU A 211 7.12 -20.62 14.96
N THR A 212 5.80 -20.60 14.81
CA THR A 212 5.18 -20.33 13.50
C THR A 212 5.45 -18.88 13.08
N GLU A 213 5.54 -18.59 11.78
CA GLU A 213 5.78 -17.21 11.29
C GLU A 213 4.76 -16.21 11.82
N ARG A 214 3.50 -16.63 11.98
CA ARG A 214 2.43 -15.79 12.54
C ARG A 214 2.67 -15.45 14.02
N GLN A 215 3.17 -16.39 14.82
CA GLN A 215 3.49 -16.16 16.23
C GLN A 215 4.73 -15.28 16.37
N LYS A 216 5.77 -15.54 15.56
CA LYS A 216 6.97 -14.70 15.49
C LYS A 216 6.63 -13.25 15.20
N LYS A 217 5.80 -12.98 14.19
CA LYS A 217 5.35 -11.63 13.84
C LYS A 217 4.59 -10.96 14.98
N ARG A 218 3.74 -11.69 15.71
CA ARG A 218 3.03 -11.17 16.89
C ARG A 218 3.98 -10.83 18.03
N ARG A 219 4.96 -11.70 18.31
CA ARG A 219 5.98 -11.45 19.33
C ARG A 219 6.83 -10.24 18.98
N GLU A 220 7.28 -10.11 17.74
CA GLU A 220 8.05 -8.95 17.25
C GLU A 220 7.24 -7.64 17.32
N ALA A 221 5.93 -7.71 17.11
CA ALA A 221 5.01 -6.60 17.27
C ALA A 221 4.64 -6.26 18.73
N SER A 222 5.04 -7.08 19.71
CA SER A 222 4.73 -6.84 21.12
C SER A 222 5.59 -5.72 21.72
N ALA A 223 5.03 -4.97 22.67
CA ALA A 223 5.74 -3.92 23.40
C ALA A 223 6.94 -4.48 24.18
N LEU A 224 6.75 -5.61 24.86
CA LEU A 224 7.77 -6.28 25.66
C LEU A 224 8.99 -6.70 24.82
N HIS A 225 8.78 -7.22 23.60
CA HIS A 225 9.89 -7.55 22.73
C HIS A 225 10.65 -6.29 22.29
N ARG A 226 9.94 -5.21 21.92
CA ARG A 226 10.56 -3.92 21.59
C ARG A 226 11.38 -3.36 22.74
N GLU A 227 10.87 -3.42 23.97
CA GLU A 227 11.59 -2.99 25.17
C GLU A 227 12.86 -3.81 25.40
N LYS A 228 12.80 -5.14 25.26
CA LYS A 228 13.99 -6.01 25.35
C LYS A 228 15.04 -5.65 24.31
N VAL A 229 14.64 -5.41 23.06
CA VAL A 229 15.55 -4.99 21.99
C VAL A 229 16.19 -3.64 22.34
N ILE A 230 15.40 -2.65 22.76
CA ILE A 230 15.90 -1.35 23.21
C ILE A 230 16.88 -1.52 24.37
N ALA A 231 16.54 -2.33 25.38
CA ALA A 231 17.39 -2.55 26.55
C ALA A 231 18.71 -3.24 26.20
N SER A 232 18.69 -4.21 25.27
CA SER A 232 19.88 -4.94 24.81
C SER A 232 20.87 -4.07 24.01
N ASP A 233 20.39 -3.00 23.38
CA ASP A 233 21.25 -2.11 22.59
C ASP A 233 22.14 -1.23 23.50
N VAL A 234 23.39 -1.03 23.09
CA VAL A 234 24.44 -0.43 23.91
C VAL A 234 24.41 1.10 23.79
N TRP A 235 24.52 1.80 24.93
CA TRP A 235 24.68 3.25 24.95
C TRP A 235 26.09 3.66 24.52
N ILE A 236 26.17 4.49 23.48
CA ILE A 236 27.41 5.09 22.99
C ILE A 236 27.49 6.52 23.51
N PRO A 237 28.48 6.89 24.34
CA PRO A 237 28.65 8.26 24.80
C PRO A 237 29.08 9.15 23.63
N MET A 238 28.50 10.35 23.53
CA MET A 238 28.77 11.30 22.46
C MET A 238 29.32 12.61 23.03
N LYS A 239 30.33 13.16 22.35
CA LYS A 239 30.83 14.51 22.64
C LYS A 239 30.00 15.54 21.87
N VAL A 240 29.36 16.43 22.60
CA VAL A 240 28.56 17.52 22.01
C VAL A 240 29.48 18.69 21.66
N HIS A 241 29.38 19.15 20.43
CA HIS A 241 30.08 20.31 19.90
C HIS A 241 29.03 21.34 19.49
N LEU A 242 29.10 22.55 20.07
CA LEU A 242 28.15 23.64 19.80
C LEU A 242 28.55 24.40 18.52
N GLU A 243 27.69 25.31 18.06
CA GLU A 243 27.85 26.03 16.79
C GLU A 243 29.20 26.75 16.67
N ASP A 244 29.66 27.38 17.76
CA ASP A 244 30.92 28.12 17.80
C ASP A 244 32.18 27.22 17.83
N ASP A 245 32.04 25.91 18.03
CA ASP A 245 33.17 25.00 18.05
C ASP A 245 33.71 24.81 16.62
N GLN A 246 35.03 24.98 16.44
CA GLN A 246 35.72 24.78 15.17
C GLN A 246 35.36 23.44 14.51
N LYS A 247 35.09 22.39 15.29
CA LYS A 247 34.66 21.10 14.73
C LYS A 247 33.28 21.15 14.08
N ALA A 248 32.33 21.87 14.67
CA ALA A 248 31.00 22.05 14.10
C ALA A 248 31.07 22.88 12.81
N VAL A 249 31.82 24.00 12.84
CA VAL A 249 32.07 24.86 11.67
C VAL A 249 32.72 24.08 10.53
N ASN A 250 33.77 23.30 10.82
CA ASN A 250 34.44 22.47 9.80
C ASN A 250 33.50 21.43 9.20
N LYS A 251 32.60 20.85 10.01
CA LYS A 251 31.63 19.86 9.54
C LYS A 251 30.57 20.48 8.65
N PHE A 252 30.06 21.66 9.01
CA PHE A 252 29.15 22.43 8.18
C PHE A 252 29.78 22.81 6.84
N GLN A 253 31.04 23.24 6.84
CA GLN A 253 31.78 23.52 5.60
C GLN A 253 31.97 22.27 4.73
N GLN A 254 32.18 21.10 5.33
CA GLN A 254 32.31 19.83 4.61
C GLN A 254 31.01 19.48 3.86
N ILE A 255 29.84 19.68 4.48
CA ILE A 255 28.54 19.43 3.86
C ILE A 255 28.35 20.28 2.59
N SER A 256 28.75 21.56 2.62
CA SER A 256 28.67 22.40 1.40
C SER A 256 29.61 21.93 0.28
N ARG A 257 30.68 21.18 0.59
CA ARG A 257 31.65 20.67 -0.39
C ARG A 257 31.21 19.35 -1.04
N THR A 258 30.28 18.61 -0.43
CA THR A 258 29.73 17.36 -0.98
C THR A 258 28.54 17.60 -1.92
N GLY A 259 28.25 18.87 -2.22
CA GLY A 259 27.21 19.27 -3.16
C GLY A 259 27.51 18.80 -4.58
N VAL A 260 26.62 18.00 -5.15
CA VAL A 260 26.58 17.81 -6.60
C VAL A 260 25.84 19.01 -7.15
N LYS A 261 26.56 19.87 -7.88
CA LYS A 261 25.92 20.96 -8.59
C LYS A 261 25.16 20.38 -9.77
N SER A 262 23.91 20.78 -9.93
CA SER A 262 23.20 20.63 -11.20
C SER A 262 23.71 21.73 -12.15
N GLU A 263 24.97 21.65 -12.56
CA GLU A 263 25.54 22.56 -13.55
C GLU A 263 25.61 21.85 -14.90
N THR A 264 24.69 22.25 -15.77
CA THR A 264 24.54 21.95 -17.19
C THR A 264 25.65 22.61 -18.01
N GLU A 265 26.93 22.45 -17.65
CA GLU A 265 28.00 23.19 -18.34
C GLU A 265 28.49 22.57 -19.66
N ASN A 266 27.94 21.44 -20.12
CA ASN A 266 28.28 20.92 -21.45
C ASN A 266 27.21 19.98 -22.06
N GLY A 267 25.91 20.30 -21.97
CA GLY A 267 24.85 19.69 -22.79
C GLY A 267 24.78 18.15 -22.87
N LYS A 268 25.54 17.44 -22.04
CA LYS A 268 25.67 15.99 -21.96
C LYS A 268 25.36 15.62 -20.53
N VAL A 269 24.07 15.42 -20.32
CA VAL A 269 23.58 14.71 -19.16
C VAL A 269 24.05 13.26 -19.33
N ASP A 270 25.19 12.91 -18.74
CA ASP A 270 25.55 11.51 -18.42
C ASP A 270 24.73 11.03 -17.21
N HIS A 271 23.43 11.35 -17.19
CA HIS A 271 22.48 10.59 -16.38
C HIS A 271 21.81 9.59 -17.31
N ASP A 272 22.17 8.32 -17.14
CA ASP A 272 21.35 7.17 -17.51
C ASP A 272 19.96 7.19 -16.82
N GLU A 273 19.71 8.16 -15.92
CA GLU A 273 18.39 8.45 -15.38
C GLU A 273 17.56 9.22 -16.42
N LYS A 274 16.83 8.47 -17.24
CA LYS A 274 15.67 8.99 -17.99
C LYS A 274 14.91 9.97 -17.10
N CYS A 275 14.76 11.20 -17.55
CA CYS A 275 13.80 12.14 -16.96
C CYS A 275 12.45 11.43 -16.87
N LEU A 276 12.04 11.08 -15.65
CA LEU A 276 10.76 10.43 -15.42
C LEU A 276 9.66 11.43 -15.77
N GLU A 277 8.66 11.01 -16.53
CA GLU A 277 7.48 11.83 -16.73
C GLU A 277 6.78 12.05 -15.38
N VAL A 278 6.05 13.16 -15.24
CA VAL A 278 5.29 13.48 -14.02
C VAL A 278 4.42 12.31 -13.58
N ARG A 279 3.81 11.62 -14.54
CA ARG A 279 2.98 10.44 -14.29
C ARG A 279 3.77 9.30 -13.63
N ASP A 280 4.99 9.05 -14.09
CA ASP A 280 5.84 7.98 -13.55
C ASP A 280 6.37 8.35 -12.16
N LEU A 281 6.68 9.63 -11.95
CA LEU A 281 7.08 10.15 -10.64
C LEU A 281 5.93 10.01 -9.62
N VAL A 282 4.71 10.37 -10.00
CA VAL A 282 3.51 10.20 -9.17
C VAL A 282 3.22 8.73 -8.89
N ASN A 283 3.28 7.87 -9.92
CA ASN A 283 3.09 6.42 -9.74
C ASN A 283 4.12 5.83 -8.77
N ARG A 284 5.38 6.27 -8.86
CA ARG A 284 6.43 5.80 -7.96
C ARG A 284 6.27 6.36 -6.54
N ALA A 285 5.95 7.64 -6.40
CA ALA A 285 5.88 8.34 -5.12
C ALA A 285 4.61 8.01 -4.32
N ILE A 286 3.48 7.75 -4.99
CA ILE A 286 2.18 7.53 -4.34
C ILE A 286 1.80 6.04 -4.35
N ILE A 287 2.01 5.34 -5.48
CA ILE A 287 1.56 3.96 -5.67
C ILE A 287 2.64 2.95 -5.22
N CYS A 288 3.85 3.42 -4.87
CA CYS A 288 4.94 2.60 -4.35
C CYS A 288 5.36 1.43 -5.27
N SER A 289 5.18 1.57 -6.58
CA SER A 289 5.74 0.74 -7.67
C SER A 289 5.55 -0.79 -7.63
N ILE A 290 4.92 -1.39 -6.62
CA ILE A 290 4.56 -2.81 -6.61
C ILE A 290 3.18 -2.93 -7.26
N LYS A 291 3.17 -2.83 -8.59
CA LYS A 291 1.99 -3.17 -9.39
C LYS A 291 1.86 -4.69 -9.38
N GLU A 292 0.83 -5.21 -8.70
CA GLU A 292 0.49 -6.64 -8.78
C GLU A 292 0.33 -7.07 -10.25
N GLU A 293 0.74 -8.30 -10.54
CA GLU A 293 0.59 -8.92 -11.85
C GLU A 293 -0.89 -8.96 -12.23
N LEU A 294 -1.20 -8.43 -13.41
CA LEU A 294 -2.58 -8.41 -13.91
C LEU A 294 -2.98 -9.80 -14.36
N VAL A 295 -3.93 -10.39 -13.64
CA VAL A 295 -4.49 -11.70 -13.99
C VAL A 295 -5.68 -11.51 -14.94
N ILE A 296 -5.50 -11.92 -16.19
CA ILE A 296 -6.54 -11.85 -17.24
C ILE A 296 -7.32 -13.16 -17.26
N GLU A 297 -8.17 -13.36 -16.25
CA GLU A 297 -9.00 -14.55 -16.06
C GLU A 297 -10.46 -14.17 -15.79
N SER A 298 -11.40 -14.99 -16.25
CA SER A 298 -12.81 -14.88 -15.90
C SER A 298 -13.01 -15.02 -14.39
N GLY A 299 -13.94 -14.24 -13.83
CA GLY A 299 -14.19 -14.09 -12.39
C GLY A 299 -13.27 -13.08 -11.69
N LYS A 300 -12.26 -12.53 -12.39
CA LYS A 300 -11.35 -11.49 -11.88
C LYS A 300 -11.47 -10.18 -12.67
N GLU A 301 -12.60 -9.93 -13.32
CA GLU A 301 -12.84 -8.75 -14.16
C GLU A 301 -12.69 -7.44 -13.37
N HIS A 302 -12.98 -7.47 -12.07
CA HIS A 302 -12.82 -6.34 -11.16
C HIS A 302 -11.36 -5.87 -11.03
N MET A 303 -10.38 -6.73 -11.33
CA MET A 303 -8.95 -6.37 -11.36
C MET A 303 -8.53 -5.68 -12.66
N LEU A 304 -9.36 -5.75 -13.72
CA LEU A 304 -9.06 -5.23 -15.05
C LEU A 304 -9.62 -3.80 -15.22
N SER A 305 -9.01 -2.82 -14.55
CA SER A 305 -9.35 -1.40 -14.77
C SER A 305 -8.92 -0.94 -16.16
N LYS A 306 -9.59 0.07 -16.74
CA LYS A 306 -9.25 0.58 -18.08
C LYS A 306 -7.78 1.01 -18.15
N GLN A 307 -7.33 1.79 -17.18
CA GLN A 307 -5.94 2.24 -17.08
C GLN A 307 -4.95 1.07 -17.06
N ARG A 308 -5.25 0.00 -16.31
CA ARG A 308 -4.39 -1.18 -16.24
C ARG A 308 -4.36 -1.96 -17.56
N ILE A 309 -5.48 -2.02 -18.28
CA ILE A 309 -5.54 -2.63 -19.61
C ILE A 309 -4.71 -1.80 -20.60
N ASP A 310 -4.83 -0.47 -20.59
CA ASP A 310 -4.10 0.41 -21.50
C ASP A 310 -2.57 0.30 -21.38
N GLU A 311 -2.07 -0.14 -20.22
CA GLU A 311 -0.65 -0.41 -19.94
C GLU A 311 -0.16 -1.78 -20.47
N LEU A 312 -1.06 -2.70 -20.84
CA LEU A 312 -0.69 -4.01 -21.38
C LEU A 312 -0.20 -3.92 -22.83
N GLY A 313 0.55 -4.93 -23.29
CA GLY A 313 0.81 -5.10 -24.72
C GLY A 313 -0.48 -5.28 -25.53
N VAL A 314 -0.52 -4.77 -26.77
CA VAL A 314 -1.77 -4.63 -27.56
C VAL A 314 -2.55 -5.94 -27.70
N ASP A 315 -1.86 -7.07 -27.88
CA ASP A 315 -2.51 -8.39 -27.97
C ASP A 315 -3.23 -8.80 -26.66
N LEU A 316 -2.63 -8.44 -25.52
CA LEU A 316 -3.22 -8.69 -24.19
C LEU A 316 -4.37 -7.72 -23.90
N GLN A 317 -4.37 -6.52 -24.49
CA GLN A 317 -5.48 -5.56 -24.36
C GLN A 317 -6.77 -6.15 -24.91
N ILE A 318 -6.73 -6.75 -26.11
CA ILE A 318 -7.89 -7.41 -26.72
C ILE A 318 -8.43 -8.47 -25.78
N ARG A 319 -7.56 -9.39 -25.30
CA ARG A 319 -7.98 -10.46 -24.40
C ARG A 319 -8.59 -9.92 -23.11
N ALA A 320 -7.99 -8.89 -22.51
CA ALA A 320 -8.49 -8.29 -21.28
C ALA A 320 -9.84 -7.60 -21.45
N HIS A 321 -10.03 -6.85 -22.54
CA HIS A 321 -11.33 -6.28 -22.90
C HIS A 321 -12.37 -7.37 -23.15
N MET A 322 -11.97 -8.48 -23.79
CA MET A 322 -12.88 -9.59 -24.07
C MET A 322 -13.32 -10.33 -22.80
N VAL A 323 -12.39 -10.55 -21.86
CA VAL A 323 -12.71 -11.09 -20.52
C VAL A 323 -13.60 -10.13 -19.75
N LYS A 324 -13.41 -8.82 -19.87
CA LYS A 324 -14.24 -7.85 -19.15
C LYS A 324 -15.65 -7.68 -19.73
N ALA A 325 -15.79 -7.69 -21.06
CA ALA A 325 -17.06 -7.40 -21.72
C ALA A 325 -17.89 -8.66 -22.01
N HIS A 326 -17.25 -9.82 -22.18
CA HIS A 326 -17.80 -11.10 -22.66
C HIS A 326 -18.40 -11.08 -24.07
N VAL A 327 -19.00 -9.97 -24.50
CA VAL A 327 -19.62 -9.77 -25.80
C VAL A 327 -19.29 -8.35 -26.28
N ILE A 328 -18.81 -8.19 -27.52
CA ILE A 328 -18.43 -6.88 -28.06
C ILE A 328 -18.50 -6.86 -29.59
N ARG A 329 -18.75 -5.68 -30.18
CA ARG A 329 -18.62 -5.47 -31.64
C ARG A 329 -17.16 -5.20 -32.03
N THR A 330 -16.81 -5.48 -33.27
CA THR A 330 -15.46 -5.20 -33.79
C THR A 330 -15.12 -3.71 -33.72
N ASN A 331 -16.07 -2.83 -34.08
CA ASN A 331 -15.84 -1.38 -34.05
C ASN A 331 -15.61 -0.86 -32.63
N GLU A 332 -16.37 -1.37 -31.65
CA GLU A 332 -16.19 -1.03 -30.23
C GLU A 332 -14.81 -1.49 -29.71
N MET A 333 -14.35 -2.69 -30.10
CA MET A 333 -13.01 -3.17 -29.75
C MET A 333 -11.91 -2.28 -30.34
N ILE A 334 -12.06 -1.85 -31.61
CA ILE A 334 -11.12 -0.94 -32.28
C ILE A 334 -11.07 0.42 -31.55
N GLU A 335 -12.22 0.93 -31.12
CA GLU A 335 -12.30 2.18 -30.37
C GLU A 335 -11.63 2.10 -28.99
N LEU A 336 -11.77 0.96 -28.30
CA LEU A 336 -11.13 0.75 -26.99
C LEU A 336 -9.61 0.70 -27.09
N ILE A 337 -9.05 0.03 -28.09
CA ILE A 337 -7.60 -0.10 -28.29
C ILE A 337 -7.00 1.22 -28.82
N GLY A 338 -7.76 1.89 -29.69
CA GLY A 338 -7.34 3.06 -30.45
C GLY A 338 -6.92 2.70 -31.88
N LYS A 339 -7.51 3.39 -32.86
CA LYS A 339 -7.32 3.15 -34.31
C LYS A 339 -5.86 3.23 -34.77
N SER A 340 -5.01 3.95 -34.04
CA SER A 340 -3.59 4.12 -34.38
C SER A 340 -2.71 2.95 -33.97
N LYS A 341 -3.15 2.08 -33.05
CA LYS A 341 -2.32 1.00 -32.50
C LYS A 341 -2.40 -0.30 -33.31
N MET A 342 -3.52 -0.57 -33.97
CA MET A 342 -3.78 -1.86 -34.62
C MET A 342 -4.74 -1.72 -35.80
N SER A 343 -4.48 -2.45 -36.88
CA SER A 343 -5.39 -2.52 -38.03
C SER A 343 -6.63 -3.37 -37.71
N LYS A 344 -7.72 -3.20 -38.47
CA LYS A 344 -8.95 -3.98 -38.31
C LYS A 344 -8.69 -5.48 -38.42
N GLU A 345 -7.87 -5.89 -39.38
CA GLU A 345 -7.52 -7.30 -39.65
C GLU A 345 -6.76 -7.91 -38.48
N GLN A 346 -5.84 -7.15 -37.88
CA GLN A 346 -5.08 -7.58 -36.71
C GLN A 346 -5.98 -7.72 -35.47
N VAL A 347 -6.93 -6.79 -35.27
CA VAL A 347 -7.92 -6.89 -34.19
C VAL A 347 -8.76 -8.16 -34.37
N ILE A 348 -9.27 -8.41 -35.58
CA ILE A 348 -10.05 -9.62 -35.89
C ILE A 348 -9.22 -10.88 -35.65
N HIS A 349 -7.98 -10.94 -36.14
CA HIS A 349 -7.11 -12.09 -35.95
C HIS A 349 -6.86 -12.40 -34.46
N ASN A 350 -6.67 -11.37 -33.64
CA ASN A 350 -6.49 -11.54 -32.20
C ASN A 350 -7.80 -11.89 -31.47
N LEU A 351 -8.94 -11.36 -31.92
CA LEU A 351 -10.26 -11.77 -31.43
C LEU A 351 -10.51 -13.26 -31.67
N GLN A 352 -10.18 -13.80 -32.84
CA GLN A 352 -10.34 -15.24 -33.15
C GLN A 352 -9.60 -16.18 -32.18
N LYS A 353 -8.52 -15.68 -31.54
CA LYS A 353 -7.75 -16.46 -30.55
C LYS A 353 -8.50 -16.63 -29.22
N CYS A 354 -9.39 -15.72 -28.84
CA CYS A 354 -10.05 -15.74 -27.52
C CYS A 354 -11.59 -15.62 -27.57
N ALA A 355 -12.17 -15.32 -28.72
CA ALA A 355 -13.59 -15.16 -28.95
C ALA A 355 -14.05 -15.96 -30.19
N ARG A 356 -15.37 -16.05 -30.38
CA ARG A 356 -16.06 -16.63 -31.54
C ARG A 356 -17.07 -15.62 -32.07
N LEU A 357 -17.34 -15.67 -33.37
CA LEU A 357 -18.28 -14.75 -34.01
C LEU A 357 -19.70 -15.34 -33.99
N VAL A 358 -20.68 -14.60 -33.46
CA VAL A 358 -22.10 -14.98 -33.44
C VAL A 358 -22.92 -13.80 -33.95
N ASN A 359 -23.62 -13.96 -35.08
CA ASN A 359 -24.43 -12.88 -35.67
C ASN A 359 -23.67 -11.54 -35.85
N GLY A 360 -22.39 -11.60 -36.25
CA GLY A 360 -21.54 -10.40 -36.46
C GLY A 360 -20.93 -9.82 -35.19
N VAL A 361 -21.17 -10.43 -34.02
CA VAL A 361 -20.69 -9.96 -32.71
C VAL A 361 -19.71 -10.97 -32.12
N TRP A 362 -18.64 -10.50 -31.47
CA TRP A 362 -17.65 -11.38 -30.84
C TRP A 362 -18.07 -11.75 -29.43
N VAL A 363 -18.09 -13.05 -29.16
CA VAL A 363 -18.43 -13.63 -27.87
C VAL A 363 -17.21 -14.38 -27.33
N LEU A 364 -16.80 -14.10 -26.09
CA LEU A 364 -15.67 -14.76 -25.43
C LEU A 364 -15.83 -16.28 -25.48
N GLN A 365 -14.75 -17.02 -25.75
CA GLN A 365 -14.77 -18.48 -25.82
C GLN A 365 -15.09 -19.10 -24.45
N SER A 366 -15.83 -20.21 -24.47
CA SER A 366 -16.26 -20.91 -23.25
C SER A 366 -15.10 -21.42 -22.39
N ASP A 367 -13.96 -21.77 -23.01
CA ASP A 367 -12.72 -22.18 -22.33
C ASP A 367 -12.12 -21.11 -21.41
N PHE A 368 -12.41 -19.83 -21.65
CA PHE A 368 -11.90 -18.73 -20.84
C PHE A 368 -12.80 -18.42 -19.65
N LEU A 369 -14.08 -18.79 -19.74
CA LEU A 369 -15.10 -18.56 -18.70
C LEU A 369 -15.14 -19.71 -17.69
N PHE A 370 -15.11 -20.95 -18.19
CA PHE A 370 -15.35 -22.14 -17.40
C PHE A 370 -14.13 -23.07 -17.40
N ASN A 371 -12.96 -22.53 -17.04
CA ASN A 371 -11.73 -23.32 -16.87
C ASN A 371 -11.61 -23.94 -15.47
N ASN A 372 -12.15 -23.27 -14.45
CA ASN A 372 -11.92 -23.59 -13.04
C ASN A 372 -13.22 -23.57 -12.22
N LEU A 373 -14.32 -24.15 -12.72
CA LEU A 373 -15.55 -24.19 -11.93
C LEU A 373 -15.35 -25.05 -10.67
N PRO A 374 -15.78 -24.59 -9.48
CA PRO A 374 -15.74 -25.40 -8.28
C PRO A 374 -16.77 -26.54 -8.36
N PRO A 375 -16.58 -27.63 -7.59
CA PRO A 375 -17.61 -28.66 -7.43
C PRO A 375 -18.93 -28.05 -7.00
N ALA A 376 -20.04 -28.64 -7.47
CA ALA A 376 -21.37 -28.19 -7.10
C ALA A 376 -21.50 -28.12 -5.56
N HIS A 377 -22.01 -26.98 -5.05
CA HIS A 377 -22.19 -26.71 -3.63
C HIS A 377 -20.91 -26.65 -2.76
N SER A 378 -19.73 -26.50 -3.38
CA SER A 378 -18.45 -26.30 -2.67
C SER A 378 -17.93 -24.88 -2.81
N ASN A 379 -17.58 -24.26 -1.67
CA ASN A 379 -16.86 -22.98 -1.61
C ASN A 379 -15.37 -23.16 -1.30
N VAL A 380 -14.85 -24.40 -1.35
CA VAL A 380 -13.45 -24.68 -1.06
C VAL A 380 -12.58 -24.20 -2.21
N ALA A 381 -11.76 -23.17 -1.96
CA ALA A 381 -10.81 -22.65 -2.92
C ALA A 381 -9.82 -23.74 -3.36
N GLY A 382 -9.58 -23.84 -4.67
CA GLY A 382 -8.56 -24.72 -5.26
C GLY A 382 -9.04 -26.11 -5.69
N ARG A 383 -10.30 -26.51 -5.42
CA ARG A 383 -10.90 -27.70 -6.04
C ARG A 383 -11.66 -27.30 -7.31
N THR A 384 -11.31 -27.91 -8.43
CA THR A 384 -11.96 -27.70 -9.73
C THR A 384 -12.68 -28.96 -10.19
N ASP A 385 -13.90 -28.81 -10.72
CA ASP A 385 -14.69 -29.87 -11.33
C ASP A 385 -14.61 -29.75 -12.86
N VAL A 386 -13.71 -30.55 -13.43
CA VAL A 386 -13.44 -30.57 -14.87
C VAL A 386 -14.67 -31.03 -15.67
N TYR A 387 -15.43 -31.99 -15.14
CA TYR A 387 -16.64 -32.50 -15.81
C TYR A 387 -17.74 -31.43 -15.84
N ARG A 388 -17.99 -30.76 -14.71
CA ARG A 388 -18.95 -29.64 -14.66
C ARG A 388 -18.53 -28.50 -15.60
N SER A 389 -17.24 -28.20 -15.65
CA SER A 389 -16.66 -27.21 -16.56
C SER A 389 -16.91 -27.57 -18.03
N GLU A 390 -16.62 -28.80 -18.44
CA GLU A 390 -16.91 -29.30 -19.80
C GLU A 390 -18.41 -29.26 -20.12
N LEU A 391 -19.27 -29.68 -19.20
CA LEU A 391 -20.72 -29.66 -19.37
C LEU A 391 -21.25 -28.24 -19.61
N TRP A 392 -20.77 -27.25 -18.85
CA TRP A 392 -21.16 -25.84 -18.99
C TRP A 392 -20.64 -25.21 -20.28
N ARG A 393 -19.42 -25.56 -20.70
CA ARG A 393 -18.88 -25.13 -22.00
C ARG A 393 -19.72 -25.65 -23.15
N ASN A 394 -20.01 -26.95 -23.17
CA ASN A 394 -20.83 -27.58 -24.20
C ASN A 394 -22.26 -27.01 -24.25
N ALA A 395 -22.85 -26.73 -23.07
CA ALA A 395 -24.17 -26.11 -22.99
C ALA A 395 -24.20 -24.68 -23.51
N ARG A 396 -23.15 -23.89 -23.21
CA ARG A 396 -22.97 -22.53 -23.72
C ARG A 396 -22.77 -22.54 -25.23
N ASP A 397 -21.90 -23.41 -25.73
CA ASP A 397 -21.56 -23.48 -27.15
C ASP A 397 -22.77 -23.95 -27.97
N LEU A 398 -23.57 -24.92 -27.49
CA LEU A 398 -24.85 -25.27 -28.13
C LEU A 398 -25.77 -24.05 -28.23
N ALA A 399 -25.92 -23.28 -27.15
CA ALA A 399 -26.78 -22.11 -27.14
C ALA A 399 -26.31 -21.05 -28.15
N LEU A 400 -25.00 -20.82 -28.25
CA LEU A 400 -24.41 -19.89 -29.22
C LEU A 400 -24.60 -20.38 -30.66
N CYS A 401 -24.36 -21.67 -30.95
CA CYS A 401 -24.64 -22.28 -32.26
C CYS A 401 -26.11 -22.06 -32.67
N LEU A 402 -27.04 -22.34 -31.76
CA LEU A 402 -28.46 -22.21 -32.03
C LEU A 402 -28.86 -20.76 -32.31
N ILE A 403 -28.33 -19.79 -31.56
CA ILE A 403 -28.58 -18.37 -31.78
C ILE A 403 -27.98 -17.90 -33.12
N ASP A 404 -26.79 -18.38 -33.47
CA ASP A 404 -26.13 -18.06 -34.74
C ASP A 404 -26.89 -18.64 -35.96
N GLY A 405 -27.54 -19.79 -35.77
CA GLY A 405 -28.44 -20.42 -36.73
C GLY A 405 -29.88 -19.86 -36.74
N GLY A 406 -30.18 -18.84 -35.92
CA GLY A 406 -31.51 -18.25 -35.84
C GLY A 406 -32.56 -19.10 -35.11
N HIS A 407 -32.13 -20.10 -34.35
CA HIS A 407 -33.01 -20.96 -33.57
C HIS A 407 -33.32 -20.38 -32.18
N ARG A 408 -34.45 -20.82 -31.62
CA ARG A 408 -34.90 -20.41 -30.30
C ARG A 408 -34.12 -21.12 -29.20
N VAL A 409 -33.53 -20.36 -28.28
CA VAL A 409 -32.86 -20.87 -27.08
C VAL A 409 -33.64 -20.53 -25.82
N THR A 410 -33.80 -21.53 -24.93
CA THR A 410 -34.45 -21.38 -23.63
C THR A 410 -33.65 -22.09 -22.55
N ARG A 411 -33.88 -21.77 -21.26
CA ARG A 411 -33.30 -22.54 -20.14
C ARG A 411 -33.64 -24.03 -20.25
N LEU A 412 -34.88 -24.34 -20.63
CA LEU A 412 -35.34 -25.71 -20.83
C LEU A 412 -34.50 -26.46 -21.88
N THR A 413 -34.07 -25.78 -22.96
CA THR A 413 -33.17 -26.36 -23.97
C THR A 413 -31.89 -26.92 -23.31
N LEU A 414 -31.23 -26.11 -22.47
CA LEU A 414 -29.99 -26.53 -21.80
C LEU A 414 -30.26 -27.60 -20.72
N MET A 415 -31.34 -27.44 -19.95
CA MET A 415 -31.72 -28.42 -18.92
C MET A 415 -32.03 -29.79 -19.53
N THR A 416 -32.71 -29.85 -20.67
CA THR A 416 -33.05 -31.11 -21.33
C THR A 416 -31.83 -31.79 -21.93
N CYS A 417 -30.98 -31.04 -22.65
CA CYS A 417 -29.79 -31.55 -23.32
C CYS A 417 -28.68 -31.94 -22.34
N PHE A 418 -28.38 -31.09 -21.36
CA PHE A 418 -27.19 -31.24 -20.50
C PHE A 418 -27.52 -31.55 -19.04
N LYS A 419 -28.80 -31.74 -18.70
CA LYS A 419 -29.26 -32.05 -17.32
C LYS A 419 -28.82 -30.99 -16.29
N LEU A 420 -28.66 -29.74 -16.74
CA LEU A 420 -28.37 -28.61 -15.86
C LEU A 420 -29.57 -28.29 -14.95
N SER A 421 -29.29 -27.71 -13.79
CA SER A 421 -30.34 -27.09 -12.96
C SER A 421 -30.86 -25.80 -13.63
N ASP A 422 -32.04 -25.33 -13.24
CA ASP A 422 -32.60 -24.06 -13.78
C ASP A 422 -31.66 -22.88 -13.50
N LYS A 423 -31.02 -22.87 -12.33
CA LYS A 423 -30.03 -21.85 -11.93
C LYS A 423 -28.76 -21.93 -12.78
N ASP A 424 -28.20 -23.14 -12.96
CA ASP A 424 -26.98 -23.33 -13.77
C ASP A 424 -27.24 -22.93 -15.24
N ALA A 425 -28.40 -23.31 -15.79
CA ALA A 425 -28.78 -22.93 -17.16
C ALA A 425 -28.94 -21.42 -17.33
N GLU A 426 -29.50 -20.73 -16.33
CA GLU A 426 -29.61 -19.27 -16.33
C GLU A 426 -28.24 -18.59 -16.24
N GLU A 427 -27.37 -19.08 -15.37
CA GLU A 427 -26.02 -18.56 -15.19
C GLU A 427 -25.20 -18.67 -16.49
N VAL A 428 -25.23 -19.84 -17.14
CA VAL A 428 -24.59 -20.05 -18.45
C VAL A 428 -25.09 -19.06 -19.50
N LEU A 429 -26.41 -18.91 -19.63
CA LEU A 429 -27.01 -18.02 -20.63
C LEU A 429 -26.75 -16.54 -20.33
N SER A 430 -26.65 -16.16 -19.06
CA SER A 430 -26.37 -14.79 -18.64
C SER A 430 -24.96 -14.33 -19.04
N THR A 431 -24.04 -15.23 -19.33
CA THR A 431 -22.67 -14.86 -19.74
C THR A 431 -22.64 -14.06 -21.05
N PHE A 432 -23.56 -14.32 -21.97
CA PHE A 432 -23.60 -13.69 -23.30
C PHE A 432 -24.94 -13.03 -23.65
N GLY A 433 -26.01 -13.38 -22.96
CA GLY A 433 -27.36 -13.08 -23.39
C GLY A 433 -28.21 -12.31 -22.38
N VAL A 434 -29.40 -11.94 -22.85
CA VAL A 434 -30.51 -11.42 -22.05
C VAL A 434 -31.79 -12.16 -22.41
N LYS A 435 -32.69 -12.27 -21.44
CA LYS A 435 -34.01 -12.89 -21.64
C LYS A 435 -34.93 -11.91 -22.37
N ASP A 436 -35.50 -12.36 -23.48
CA ASP A 436 -36.60 -11.68 -24.16
C ASP A 436 -37.93 -12.18 -23.56
N GLU A 437 -38.60 -11.32 -22.79
CA GLU A 437 -39.83 -11.68 -22.09
C GLU A 437 -41.00 -11.93 -23.04
N LYS A 438 -41.06 -11.18 -24.16
CA LYS A 438 -42.15 -11.30 -25.14
C LYS A 438 -42.09 -12.64 -25.86
N GLU A 439 -40.89 -12.99 -26.32
CA GLU A 439 -40.64 -14.17 -27.14
C GLU A 439 -40.32 -15.42 -26.30
N ARG A 440 -40.20 -15.24 -24.97
CA ARG A 440 -39.79 -16.27 -24.00
C ARG A 440 -38.57 -17.05 -24.50
N ARG A 441 -37.56 -16.32 -24.95
CA ARG A 441 -36.30 -16.85 -25.49
C ARG A 441 -35.11 -16.05 -24.97
N TRP A 442 -33.92 -16.61 -25.09
CA TRP A 442 -32.67 -15.89 -24.88
C TRP A 442 -32.14 -15.38 -26.20
N LYS A 443 -31.61 -14.15 -26.19
CA LYS A 443 -30.92 -13.53 -27.32
C LYS A 443 -29.59 -12.95 -26.86
N LEU A 444 -28.67 -12.70 -27.79
CA LEU A 444 -27.44 -11.98 -27.48
C LEU A 444 -27.76 -10.63 -26.84
N ARG A 445 -26.91 -10.20 -25.90
CA ARG A 445 -27.04 -8.89 -25.25
C ARG A 445 -26.82 -7.74 -26.22
N ILE A 446 -25.94 -7.94 -27.19
CA ILE A 446 -25.67 -7.01 -28.28
C ILE A 446 -26.39 -7.55 -29.52
N GLU A 447 -27.08 -6.65 -30.23
CA GLU A 447 -27.84 -7.00 -31.43
C GLU A 447 -26.91 -7.40 -32.58
N LYS A 448 -27.49 -8.12 -33.55
CA LYS A 448 -26.80 -8.56 -34.77
C LYS A 448 -26.14 -7.37 -35.46
N ASP A 449 -24.85 -7.47 -35.75
CA ASP A 449 -24.10 -6.42 -36.44
C ASP A 449 -24.18 -6.62 -37.95
N GLU A 450 -25.21 -6.06 -38.58
CA GLU A 450 -25.39 -6.16 -40.03
C GLU A 450 -24.27 -5.46 -40.80
N THR A 451 -23.73 -4.37 -40.25
CA THR A 451 -22.63 -3.63 -40.90
C THR A 451 -21.34 -4.44 -40.99
N PHE A 452 -21.06 -5.27 -39.97
CA PHE A 452 -19.94 -6.20 -40.00
C PHE A 452 -20.22 -7.38 -40.95
N LEU A 453 -21.45 -7.88 -40.97
CA LEU A 453 -21.82 -9.03 -41.79
C LEU A 453 -21.86 -8.73 -43.29
N ASP A 454 -22.20 -7.49 -43.66
CA ASP A 454 -22.27 -7.05 -45.06
C ASP A 454 -20.92 -6.58 -45.60
N ASP A 455 -19.87 -6.52 -44.77
CA ASP A 455 -18.54 -6.05 -45.17
C ASP A 455 -17.78 -7.14 -45.96
N PRO A 456 -17.48 -6.92 -47.25
CA PRO A 456 -16.81 -7.91 -48.09
C PRO A 456 -15.40 -8.29 -47.60
N SER A 457 -14.72 -7.39 -46.88
CA SER A 457 -13.35 -7.62 -46.40
C SER A 457 -13.25 -8.71 -45.33
N VAL A 458 -14.34 -8.97 -44.61
CA VAL A 458 -14.40 -9.94 -43.51
C VAL A 458 -15.16 -11.22 -43.89
N GLN A 459 -15.59 -11.35 -45.14
CA GLN A 459 -16.41 -12.47 -45.61
C GLN A 459 -15.74 -13.83 -45.39
N SER A 460 -14.42 -13.93 -45.60
CA SER A 460 -13.65 -15.15 -45.34
C SER A 460 -13.68 -15.55 -43.87
N VAL A 461 -13.60 -14.58 -42.97
CA VAL A 461 -13.68 -14.78 -41.52
C VAL A 461 -15.08 -15.27 -41.14
N ILE A 462 -16.13 -14.64 -41.66
CA ILE A 462 -17.53 -15.05 -41.41
C ILE A 462 -17.75 -16.50 -41.85
N ILE A 463 -17.33 -16.87 -43.06
CA ILE A 463 -17.48 -18.24 -43.57
C ILE A 463 -16.72 -19.24 -42.68
N SER A 464 -15.49 -18.89 -42.28
CA SER A 464 -14.68 -19.76 -41.42
C SER A 464 -15.31 -19.99 -40.04
N GLU A 465 -15.87 -18.96 -39.41
CA GLU A 465 -16.54 -19.06 -38.12
C GLU A 465 -17.87 -19.82 -38.23
N LYS A 466 -18.63 -19.62 -39.31
CA LYS A 466 -19.86 -20.39 -39.60
C LYS A 466 -19.55 -21.88 -39.75
N GLN A 467 -18.52 -22.23 -40.51
CA GLN A 467 -18.07 -23.62 -40.66
C GLN A 467 -17.70 -24.23 -39.32
N ARG A 468 -16.99 -23.47 -38.47
CA ARG A 468 -16.62 -23.92 -37.13
C ARG A 468 -17.84 -24.16 -36.22
N TRP A 469 -18.88 -23.34 -36.32
CA TRP A 469 -20.12 -23.57 -35.59
C TRP A 469 -20.88 -24.80 -36.05
N VAL A 470 -20.85 -25.10 -37.36
CA VAL A 470 -21.41 -26.34 -37.91
C VAL A 470 -20.68 -27.55 -37.34
N GLU A 471 -19.35 -27.54 -37.36
CA GLU A 471 -18.52 -28.61 -36.78
C GLU A 471 -18.79 -28.79 -35.28
N THR A 472 -18.83 -27.69 -34.53
CA THR A 472 -19.16 -27.70 -33.10
C THR A 472 -20.54 -28.28 -32.83
N PHE A 473 -21.54 -27.92 -33.66
CA PHE A 473 -22.88 -28.46 -33.55
C PHE A 473 -22.92 -29.97 -33.83
N GLU A 474 -22.19 -30.46 -34.84
CA GLU A 474 -22.10 -31.90 -35.14
C GLU A 474 -21.44 -32.69 -34.00
N GLU A 475 -20.40 -32.14 -33.38
CA GLU A 475 -19.75 -32.75 -32.21
C GLU A 475 -20.72 -32.83 -31.02
N LEU A 476 -21.40 -31.73 -30.71
CA LEU A 476 -22.40 -31.69 -29.64
C LEU A 476 -23.58 -32.63 -29.94
N GLN A 477 -24.01 -32.74 -31.19
CA GLN A 477 -25.06 -33.67 -31.59
C GLN A 477 -24.64 -35.14 -31.37
N LYS A 478 -23.38 -35.49 -31.67
CA LYS A 478 -22.85 -36.84 -31.39
C LYS A 478 -22.83 -37.13 -29.89
N LEU A 479 -22.46 -36.15 -29.06
CA LEU A 479 -22.46 -36.27 -27.60
C LEU A 479 -23.87 -36.44 -27.01
N LEU A 480 -24.87 -35.76 -27.59
CA LEU A 480 -26.27 -35.80 -27.14
C LEU A 480 -27.06 -37.00 -27.70
N SER A 481 -26.56 -37.67 -28.74
CA SER A 481 -27.22 -38.81 -29.35
C SER A 481 -27.14 -40.04 -28.44
N PRO A 482 -28.24 -40.77 -28.21
CA PRO A 482 -28.20 -41.97 -27.37
C PRO A 482 -27.29 -43.04 -28.01
N SER A 483 -26.33 -43.53 -27.22
CA SER A 483 -25.55 -44.74 -27.54
C SER A 483 -26.50 -45.85 -28.01
N LYS A 484 -26.29 -46.39 -29.22
CA LYS A 484 -27.07 -47.53 -29.72
C LYS A 484 -26.96 -48.66 -28.68
N PRO A 485 -28.07 -49.26 -28.23
CA PRO A 485 -28.00 -50.39 -27.32
C PRO A 485 -27.18 -51.49 -27.99
N LYS A 486 -26.09 -51.92 -27.35
CA LYS A 486 -25.39 -53.14 -27.72
C LYS A 486 -26.40 -54.28 -27.59
N LYS A 487 -26.77 -54.86 -28.74
CA LYS A 487 -27.63 -56.05 -28.81
C LYS A 487 -26.92 -57.26 -28.20
#